data_AF-A0A6D2GB15-F1
#
_entry.id   AF-A0A6D2GB15-F1
#
_cell.length_a   1.000
_cell.length_b   1.000
_cell.length_c   1.000
_cell.angle_alpha   90.00
_cell.angle_beta   90.00
_cell.angle_gamma   90.00
#
_symmetry.space_group_name_H-M   'P 1'
#
loop_
_entity.id
_entity.type
_entity.pdbx_description
1 polymer ?
#
loop_
_entity_poly.entity_id
_entity_poly.type
_entity_poly.pdbx_seq_one_letter_code
_entity_poly.pdbx_strand_id
1 'polypeptide(L)'
;MRLSDYLKQLREAPYIRHTLPDDDYATVAQALKLAHPEWVEGWFWPDTWMYTANTSDVAILKRAHQKMVKAVDTGLERPGRGAAL
;
A
#
# COMPACT_ATOMS: atom_id res chain seq x y z
N MET A 1 -10.97 -0.85 0.28
CA MET A 1 -10.21 -1.43 1.42
C MET A 1 -9.33 -0.33 1.98
N ARG A 2 -9.31 -0.13 3.30
CA ARG A 2 -8.52 0.94 3.93
C ARG A 2 -7.06 0.53 4.07
N LEU A 3 -6.17 1.49 4.26
CA LEU A 3 -4.76 1.19 4.51
C LEU A 3 -4.57 0.34 5.77
N SER A 4 -5.35 0.62 6.82
CA SER A 4 -5.37 -0.19 8.04
C SER A 4 -5.65 -1.68 7.80
N ASP A 5 -6.52 -2.02 6.84
CA ASP A 5 -6.81 -3.42 6.50
C ASP A 5 -5.59 -4.11 5.87
N TYR A 6 -4.87 -3.39 5.00
CA TYR A 6 -3.64 -3.90 4.39
C TYR A 6 -2.54 -4.13 5.42
N LEU A 7 -2.34 -3.18 6.33
CA LEU A 7 -1.33 -3.31 7.39
C LEU A 7 -1.63 -4.51 8.28
N LYS A 8 -2.90 -4.69 8.68
CA LYS A 8 -3.32 -5.86 9.44
C LYS A 8 -3.03 -7.18 8.71
N GLN A 9 -3.37 -7.27 7.42
CA GLN A 9 -3.07 -8.46 6.62
C GLN A 9 -1.57 -8.73 6.51
N LEU A 10 -0.73 -7.69 6.34
CA LEU A 10 0.73 -7.83 6.29
C LEU A 10 1.32 -8.28 7.63
N ARG A 11 0.71 -7.91 8.77
CA ARG A 11 1.11 -8.38 10.10
C ARG A 11 0.79 -9.86 10.31
N GLU A 12 -0.35 -10.32 9.79
CA GLU A 12 -0.80 -11.71 9.93
C GLU A 12 -0.21 -12.65 8.85
N ALA A 13 0.35 -12.09 7.78
CA ALA A 13 0.85 -12.84 6.64
C ALA A 13 2.13 -13.62 6.96
N PRO A 14 2.18 -14.93 6.64
CA PRO A 14 3.33 -15.76 6.94
C PRO A 14 4.51 -15.41 6.04
N TYR A 15 5.72 -15.56 6.56
CA TYR A 15 6.98 -15.36 5.83
C TYR A 15 7.21 -13.93 5.31
N ILE A 16 6.45 -12.94 5.80
CA ILE A 16 6.75 -11.52 5.58
C ILE A 16 7.72 -11.06 6.65
N ARG A 17 8.69 -10.24 6.24
CA ARG A 17 9.58 -9.56 7.17
C ARG A 17 8.92 -8.25 7.62
N HIS A 18 8.54 -8.17 8.89
CA HIS A 18 7.99 -6.94 9.45
C HIS A 18 9.13 -5.93 9.67
N THR A 19 9.13 -4.86 8.89
CA THR A 19 10.14 -3.80 8.97
C THR A 19 9.55 -2.44 9.34
N LEU A 20 8.22 -2.30 9.26
CA LEU A 20 7.52 -1.15 9.82
C LEU A 20 7.49 -1.24 11.36
N PRO A 21 7.95 -0.18 12.07
CA PRO A 21 7.95 -0.17 13.54
C PRO A 21 6.54 -0.15 14.13
N ASP A 22 5.59 0.44 13.42
CA ASP A 22 4.20 0.58 13.80
C ASP A 22 3.31 0.66 12.56
N ASP A 23 1.99 0.70 12.78
CA ASP A 23 0.99 0.75 11.72
C ASP A 23 0.46 2.17 11.49
N ASP A 24 1.19 3.21 11.95
CA ASP A 24 0.81 4.60 11.74
C ASP A 24 1.01 5.02 10.28
N TYR A 25 0.06 5.81 9.79
CA TYR A 25 0.04 6.25 8.39
C TYR A 25 1.24 7.15 8.07
N ALA A 26 1.72 7.95 9.04
CA ALA A 26 2.91 8.78 8.86
C ALA A 26 4.18 7.93 8.75
N THR A 27 4.29 6.88 9.57
CA THR A 27 5.40 5.92 9.52
C THR A 27 5.45 5.21 8.18
N VAL A 28 4.29 4.74 7.69
CA VAL A 28 4.17 4.12 6.37
C VAL A 28 4.60 5.11 5.28
N ALA A 29 4.08 6.32 5.31
CA ALA A 29 4.44 7.34 4.32
C ALA A 29 5.93 7.68 4.33
N GLN A 30 6.56 7.77 5.51
CA GLN A 30 7.99 7.99 5.67
C GLN A 30 8.81 6.81 5.12
N ALA A 31 8.43 5.58 5.44
CA ALA A 31 9.08 4.38 4.94
C ALA A 31 9.01 4.26 3.40
N LEU A 32 7.89 4.70 2.81
CA LEU A 32 7.72 4.75 1.35
C LEU A 32 8.32 6.02 0.69
N LYS A 33 8.78 7.00 1.48
CA LYS A 33 9.26 8.31 1.01
C LYS A 33 8.23 9.02 0.12
N LEU A 34 6.96 9.03 0.55
CA LEU A 34 5.89 9.71 -0.17
C LEU A 34 6.07 11.24 -0.08
N ALA A 35 5.80 11.94 -1.18
CA ALA A 35 5.86 13.41 -1.21
C ALA A 35 4.73 14.07 -0.39
N HIS A 36 3.58 13.39 -0.30
CA HIS A 36 2.37 13.83 0.39
C HIS A 36 1.94 12.76 1.40
N PRO A 37 2.52 12.73 2.61
CA PRO A 37 2.18 11.72 3.63
C PRO A 37 0.70 11.75 4.04
N GLU A 38 0.05 12.90 3.97
CA GLU A 38 -1.38 13.08 4.22
C GLU A 38 -2.28 12.34 3.23
N TRP A 39 -1.74 11.93 2.08
CA TRP A 39 -2.47 11.20 1.04
C TRP A 39 -2.13 9.72 1.02
N VAL A 40 -1.48 9.15 2.03
CA VAL A 40 -1.12 7.73 1.99
C VAL A 40 -2.37 6.81 1.87
N GLU A 41 -3.51 7.23 2.40
CA GLU A 41 -4.75 6.48 2.28
C GLU A 41 -5.34 6.54 0.86
N GLY A 42 -5.76 5.38 0.34
CA GLY A 42 -6.34 5.26 -1.00
C GLY A 42 -5.33 5.37 -2.15
N TRP A 43 -4.02 5.36 -1.85
CA TRP A 43 -2.94 5.39 -2.84
C TRP A 43 -2.24 4.03 -3.04
N PHE A 44 -2.86 2.95 -2.57
CA PHE A 44 -2.38 1.59 -2.80
C PHE A 44 -3.30 0.87 -3.76
N TRP A 45 -2.72 0.26 -4.80
CA TRP A 45 -3.50 -0.51 -5.75
C TRP A 45 -4.05 -1.80 -5.10
N PRO A 46 -5.37 -2.02 -5.10
CA PRO A 46 -5.98 -3.25 -4.61
C PRO A 46 -5.69 -4.39 -5.58
N ASP A 47 -4.75 -5.25 -5.24
CA ASP A 47 -4.39 -6.46 -6.01
C ASP A 47 -4.14 -7.63 -5.08
N THR A 48 -4.15 -8.84 -5.62
CA THR A 48 -3.57 -10.00 -4.96
C THR A 48 -2.04 -9.88 -4.98
N TRP A 49 -1.43 -9.66 -3.82
CA TRP A 49 0.02 -9.47 -3.72
C TRP A 49 0.74 -10.82 -3.70
N MET A 50 1.47 -11.11 -4.78
CA MET A 50 2.42 -12.21 -4.81
C MET A 50 3.76 -11.75 -4.25
N TYR A 51 4.23 -12.42 -3.21
CA TYR A 51 5.53 -12.16 -2.58
C TYR A 51 6.28 -13.46 -2.33
N THR A 52 7.62 -13.41 -2.35
CA THR A 52 8.47 -14.53 -1.95
C THR A 52 8.71 -14.49 -0.44
N ALA A 53 9.10 -15.61 0.16
CA ALA A 53 9.49 -15.64 1.57
C ALA A 53 10.56 -14.58 1.86
N ASN A 54 10.50 -14.01 3.06
CA ASN A 54 11.37 -12.94 3.55
C ASN A 54 11.22 -11.58 2.83
N THR A 55 10.17 -11.40 2.01
CA THR A 55 9.83 -10.08 1.47
C THR A 55 9.38 -9.17 2.60
N SER A 56 9.89 -7.94 2.65
CA SER A 56 9.45 -6.97 3.67
C SER A 56 8.09 -6.36 3.35
N ASP A 57 7.31 -6.09 4.39
CA ASP A 57 6.07 -5.28 4.35
C ASP A 57 6.24 -3.97 3.55
N VAL A 58 7.30 -3.20 3.80
CA VAL A 58 7.60 -1.94 3.08
C VAL A 58 7.79 -2.18 1.58
N ALA A 59 8.41 -3.29 1.17
CA ALA A 59 8.62 -3.60 -0.24
C ALA A 59 7.31 -3.92 -0.97
N ILE A 60 6.39 -4.61 -0.30
CA ILE A 60 5.07 -4.94 -0.83
C ILE A 60 4.24 -3.66 -0.99
N LEU A 61 4.18 -2.84 0.07
CA LEU A 61 3.49 -1.55 0.04
C LEU A 61 4.06 -0.63 -1.04
N LYS A 62 5.38 -0.58 -1.20
CA LYS A 62 6.04 0.21 -2.25
C LYS A 62 5.60 -0.21 -3.65
N ARG A 63 5.49 -1.51 -3.92
CA ARG A 63 5.01 -2.03 -5.22
C ARG A 63 3.54 -1.65 -5.45
N ALA A 64 2.69 -1.80 -4.44
CA ALA A 64 1.27 -1.45 -4.53
C ALA A 64 1.07 0.06 -4.78
N HIS A 65 1.87 0.91 -4.15
CA HIS A 65 1.89 2.35 -4.39
C HIS A 65 2.35 2.69 -5.82
N GLN A 66 3.47 2.10 -6.28
CA GLN A 66 3.97 2.33 -7.64
C GLN A 66 2.96 1.90 -8.71
N LYS A 67 2.24 0.81 -8.49
CA LYS A 67 1.16 0.36 -9.37
C LYS A 67 0.01 1.37 -9.42
N MET A 68 -0.36 1.95 -8.27
CA MET A 68 -1.37 3.02 -8.21
C MET A 68 -0.92 4.27 -8.97
N VAL A 69 0.33 4.74 -8.75
CA VAL A 69 0.88 5.90 -9.47
C VAL A 69 0.84 5.66 -10.98
N LYS A 70 1.28 4.49 -11.44
CA LYS A 70 1.26 4.13 -12.86
C LYS A 70 -0.17 4.07 -13.42
N ALA A 71 -1.13 3.53 -12.67
CA ALA A 71 -2.52 3.48 -13.09
C ALA A 71 -3.09 4.90 -13.30
N VAL A 72 -2.91 5.77 -12.31
CA VAL A 72 -3.36 7.18 -12.39
C VAL A 72 -2.67 7.92 -13.55
N ASP A 73 -1.37 7.70 -13.74
CA ASP A 73 -0.59 8.30 -14.84
C ASP A 73 -1.07 7.83 -16.22
N THR A 74 -1.46 6.56 -16.35
CA THR A 74 -2.02 5.99 -17.59
C THR A 74 -3.48 6.41 -17.84
N GLY A 75 -4.06 7.26 -16.98
CA GLY A 75 -5.44 7.73 -17.10
C GLY A 75 -6.48 6.77 -16.52
N LEU A 76 -6.07 5.73 -15.79
CA LEU A 76 -6.99 4.84 -15.10
C LEU A 76 -7.50 5.51 -13.82
N GLU A 77 -8.81 5.47 -13.61
CA GLU A 77 -9.43 6.01 -12.40
C GLU A 77 -9.02 5.20 -11.17
N ARG A 78 -8.91 5.88 -10.02
CA ARG A 78 -8.55 5.21 -8.77
C ARG A 78 -9.65 4.20 -8.39
N PRO A 79 -9.31 2.92 -8.18
CA PRO A 79 -10.29 1.93 -7.75
C PRO A 79 -10.90 2.37 -6.41
N GLY A 80 -12.23 2.49 -6.38
CA GLY A 80 -12.98 2.97 -5.21
C GLY A 80 -13.43 4.44 -5.25
N ARG A 81 -13.18 5.19 -6.34
CA ARG A 81 -13.78 6.53 -6.55
C ARG A 81 -14.92 6.57 -7.57
N GLY A 82 -15.19 5.46 -8.26
CA GLY A 82 -16.16 5.37 -9.37
C GLY A 82 -17.45 4.60 -9.07
N ALA A 83 -17.90 4.55 -7.82
CA ALA A 83 -19.20 3.94 -7.46
C ALA A 83 -20.03 4.92 -6.64
N ALA A 84 -20.45 6.00 -7.28
CA ALA A 84 -21.58 6.82 -6.86
C ALA A 84 -22.30 7.29 -8.13
N LEU A 85 -23.09 6.38 -8.70
CA LEU A 85 -24.23 6.69 -9.56
C LEU A 85 -25.45 6.02 -8.93
#